data_AF-A0A0Q9PRW4-F1
#
_entry.id   AF-A0A0Q9PRW4-F1
#
_cell.length_a   1.000
_cell.length_b   1.000
_cell.length_c   1.000
_cell.angle_alpha   90.00
_cell.angle_beta   90.00
_cell.angle_gamma   90.00
#
_symmetry.space_group_name_H-M   'P 1'
#
loop_
_entity.id
_entity.type
_entity.pdbx_description
1 polymer ?
#
loop_
_entity_poly.entity_id
_entity_poly.type
_entity_poly.pdbx_seq_one_letter_code
_entity_poly.pdbx_strand_id
1 'polypeptide(L)'
;MLEVIIMLADDPTPKENDVVAGPLGFALWIFMILAVVVLGFSLVKQLRKAQAAKDAGLYGDEPVESSETTGTTDTTDPAGRTDTER
;
A
#
# COMPACT_ATOMS: atom_id res chain seq x y z
N MET A 1 5.19 -47.14 -19.74
CA MET A 1 3.99 -47.20 -20.63
C MET A 1 2.88 -48.04 -20.00
N LEU A 2 3.10 -49.31 -19.65
CA LEU A 2 2.11 -50.13 -18.91
C LEU A 2 1.75 -49.56 -17.53
N GLU A 3 2.73 -49.01 -16.83
CA GLU A 3 2.58 -48.45 -15.47
C GLU A 3 1.56 -47.30 -15.41
N VAL A 4 1.56 -46.42 -16.42
CA VAL A 4 0.61 -45.30 -16.54
C VAL A 4 -0.81 -45.81 -16.80
N ILE A 5 -0.95 -46.91 -17.55
CA ILE A 5 -2.25 -47.51 -17.85
C ILE A 5 -2.86 -48.14 -16.59
N ILE A 6 -2.05 -48.80 -15.76
CA ILE A 6 -2.51 -49.37 -14.49
C ILE A 6 -2.91 -48.25 -13.51
N MET A 7 -2.11 -47.19 -13.41
CA MET A 7 -2.39 -46.06 -12.51
C MET A 7 -3.67 -45.29 -12.90
N LEU A 8 -4.02 -45.25 -14.19
CA LEU A 8 -5.24 -44.60 -14.68
C LEU A 8 -6.48 -45.50 -14.57
N ALA A 9 -6.30 -46.82 -14.63
CA ALA A 9 -7.39 -47.79 -14.50
C ALA A 9 -7.86 -47.99 -13.05
N ASP A 10 -6.99 -47.68 -12.08
CA ASP A 10 -7.23 -47.87 -10.65
C ASP A 10 -7.65 -46.55 -9.95
N ASP A 11 -8.04 -45.52 -10.72
CA ASP A 11 -8.59 -44.26 -10.18
C ASP A 11 -10.09 -44.44 -9.88
N PRO A 12 -10.50 -44.68 -8.62
CA PRO A 12 -11.91 -44.85 -8.30
C PRO A 12 -12.63 -43.52 -8.52
N THR A 13 -13.62 -43.52 -9.42
CA THR A 13 -14.45 -42.34 -9.66
C THR A 13 -15.08 -41.91 -8.33
N PRO A 14 -14.78 -40.70 -7.82
CA PRO A 14 -15.29 -40.28 -6.53
C PRO A 14 -16.80 -40.28 -6.56
N LYS A 15 -17.43 -40.82 -5.51
CA LYS A 15 -18.89 -40.74 -5.37
C LYS A 15 -19.28 -39.28 -5.22
N GLU A 16 -20.45 -38.88 -5.72
CA GLU A 16 -20.89 -37.47 -5.77
C GLU A 16 -20.81 -36.70 -4.44
N ASN A 17 -20.82 -37.41 -3.30
CA ASN A 17 -20.73 -36.81 -1.96
C ASN A 17 -19.32 -36.71 -1.38
N ASP A 18 -18.27 -37.20 -2.04
CA ASP A 18 -16.87 -37.03 -1.60
C ASP A 18 -16.36 -35.59 -1.77
N VAL A 19 -17.04 -34.78 -2.58
CA VAL A 19 -16.66 -33.40 -2.89
C VAL A 19 -17.25 -32.36 -1.92
N VAL A 20 -17.99 -32.81 -0.90
CA VAL A 20 -18.52 -31.89 0.12
C VAL A 20 -17.42 -31.60 1.13
N ALA A 21 -16.95 -30.35 1.17
CA ALA A 21 -15.96 -29.90 2.14
C ALA A 21 -16.40 -30.29 3.55
N GLY A 22 -15.60 -31.14 4.21
CA GLY A 22 -15.82 -31.47 5.61
C GLY A 22 -15.89 -30.19 6.47
N PRO A 23 -16.42 -30.26 7.69
CA PRO A 23 -16.64 -29.10 8.55
C PRO A 23 -15.41 -28.16 8.70
N LEU A 24 -14.20 -28.73 8.63
CA LEU A 24 -12.94 -27.98 8.64
C LEU A 24 -12.75 -27.07 7.42
N GLY A 25 -13.09 -27.53 6.22
CA GLY A 25 -12.99 -26.74 4.98
C GLY A 25 -13.95 -25.55 4.99
N PHE A 26 -15.16 -25.76 5.51
CA PHE A 26 -16.13 -24.68 5.73
C PHE A 26 -15.60 -23.62 6.72
N ALA A 27 -15.01 -24.05 7.84
CA ALA A 27 -14.43 -23.14 8.82
C ALA A 27 -13.30 -22.28 8.23
N LEU A 28 -12.42 -22.89 7.42
CA LEU A 28 -11.34 -22.17 6.76
C LEU A 28 -11.87 -21.14 5.75
N TRP A 29 -12.93 -21.49 5.02
CA TRP A 29 -13.57 -20.58 4.06
C TRP A 29 -14.14 -19.33 4.74
N ILE A 30 -14.85 -19.51 5.85
CA ILE A 30 -15.36 -18.39 6.65
C ILE A 30 -14.23 -17.55 7.23
N PHE A 31 -13.16 -18.19 7.72
CA PHE A 31 -11.99 -17.48 8.23
C PHE A 31 -11.36 -16.56 7.17
N MET A 32 -11.24 -17.03 5.92
CA MET A 32 -10.74 -16.22 4.80
C MET A 32 -11.62 -14.98 4.55
N ILE A 33 -12.94 -15.14 4.60
CA ILE A 33 -13.87 -14.01 4.45
C ILE A 33 -13.67 -12.99 5.57
N LEU A 34 -13.60 -13.46 6.82
CA LEU A 34 -13.39 -12.58 7.98
C LEU A 34 -12.06 -11.82 7.88
N ALA A 35 -11.00 -12.49 7.42
CA ALA A 35 -9.72 -11.84 7.19
C ALA A 35 -9.83 -10.68 6.18
N VAL A 36 -10.52 -10.91 5.05
CA VAL A 36 -10.76 -9.86 4.03
C VAL A 36 -11.62 -8.73 4.59
N VAL A 37 -12.68 -9.03 5.35
CA VAL A 37 -13.55 -8.02 5.96
C VAL A 37 -12.77 -7.14 6.94
N VAL A 38 -11.92 -7.74 7.78
CA VAL A 38 -11.07 -7.00 8.72
C VAL A 38 -10.08 -6.11 7.98
N LEU A 39 -9.46 -6.62 6.92
CA LEU A 39 -8.52 -5.85 6.11
C LEU A 39 -9.21 -4.67 5.42
N GLY A 40 -10.38 -4.90 4.80
CA GLY A 40 -11.20 -3.87 4.18
C GLY A 40 -11.66 -2.81 5.18
N PHE A 41 -12.12 -3.23 6.36
CA PHE A 41 -12.51 -2.32 7.43
C PHE A 41 -11.34 -1.46 7.92
N SER A 42 -10.14 -2.04 8.06
CA SER A 42 -8.93 -1.33 8.45
C SER A 42 -8.58 -0.21 7.47
N LEU A 43 -8.64 -0.50 6.17
CA LEU A 43 -8.36 0.46 5.12
C LEU A 43 -9.45 1.56 5.04
N VAL A 44 -10.72 1.18 5.04
CA VAL A 44 -11.86 2.13 4.99
C VAL A 44 -11.87 3.06 6.21
N LYS A 45 -11.49 2.55 7.39
CA LYS A 45 -11.35 3.36 8.61
C LYS A 45 -10.27 4.42 8.47
N GLN A 46 -9.13 4.11 7.83
CA GLN A 46 -8.08 5.10 7.57
C GLN A 46 -8.54 6.15 6.56
N LEU A 47 -9.19 5.73 5.48
CA LEU A 47 -9.75 6.65 4.47
C LEU A 47 -10.80 7.58 5.07
N ARG A 48 -11.71 7.08 5.91
CA ARG A 48 -12.71 7.93 6.61
C ARG A 48 -12.08 8.95 7.54
N LYS A 49 -10.97 8.61 8.23
CA LYS A 49 -10.25 9.56 9.08
C LYS A 49 -9.57 10.65 8.27
N ALA A 50 -8.96 10.30 7.14
CA ALA A 50 -8.34 11.27 6.25
C ALA A 50 -9.38 12.21 5.63
N GLN A 51 -10.54 11.69 5.20
CA GLN A 51 -11.65 12.52 4.72
C GLN A 51 -12.22 13.40 5.83
N ALA A 52 -12.43 12.88 7.05
CA ALA A 52 -12.89 13.70 8.17
C ALA A 52 -11.91 14.83 8.53
N ALA A 53 -10.59 14.61 8.41
CA ALA A 53 -9.59 15.65 8.61
C ALA A 53 -9.58 16.69 7.48
N LYS A 54 -9.86 16.25 6.24
CA LYS A 54 -10.03 17.12 5.08
C LYS A 54 -11.31 17.96 5.18
N ASP A 55 -12.43 17.34 5.55
CA ASP A 55 -13.73 17.97 5.74
C ASP A 55 -13.74 18.89 6.97
N ALA A 56 -12.92 18.59 7.99
CA ALA A 56 -12.69 19.47 9.14
C ALA A 56 -11.83 20.71 8.80
N GLY A 57 -11.46 20.91 7.53
CA GLY A 57 -10.77 22.11 7.07
C GLY A 57 -9.30 22.19 7.50
N LEU A 58 -8.66 21.08 7.90
CA LEU A 58 -7.23 21.09 8.27
C LEU A 58 -6.30 21.31 7.06
N TYR A 59 -6.83 21.17 5.84
CA TYR A 59 -6.16 21.51 4.59
C TYR A 59 -6.78 22.78 3.98
N GLY A 60 -6.54 23.91 4.65
CA GLY A 60 -6.81 25.29 4.23
C GLY A 60 -6.59 26.20 5.44
N ASP A 61 -5.70 27.19 5.48
CA ASP A 61 -5.16 28.03 4.41
C ASP A 61 -3.83 28.64 4.93
N GLU A 62 -2.68 28.19 4.41
CA GLU A 62 -1.62 29.13 4.08
C GLU A 62 -1.08 28.72 2.70
N PRO A 63 -1.24 29.57 1.68
CA PRO A 63 -0.36 29.46 0.53
C PRO A 63 1.04 29.79 1.06
N VAL A 64 1.95 28.82 1.01
CA VAL A 64 3.38 29.15 0.99
C VAL A 64 3.60 29.85 -0.35
N GLU A 65 3.35 31.16 -0.37
CA GLU A 65 4.04 32.08 -1.25
C GLU A 65 5.51 31.70 -1.12
N SER A 66 6.01 30.97 -2.12
CA SER A 66 7.44 30.82 -2.31
C SER A 66 7.90 32.22 -2.72
N SER A 67 8.08 33.10 -1.73
CA SER A 67 8.59 34.44 -1.94
C SER A 67 9.85 34.28 -2.76
N GLU A 68 9.80 34.80 -3.98
CA GLU A 68 10.96 35.06 -4.80
C GLU A 68 11.98 35.81 -3.94
N THR A 69 12.95 35.09 -3.39
CA THR A 69 14.24 35.69 -3.10
C THR A 69 15.12 35.33 -4.28
N THR A 70 15.00 36.16 -5.30
CA THR A 70 16.12 36.58 -6.15
C THR A 70 17.24 37.09 -5.24
N GLY A 71 17.91 36.16 -4.57
CA GLY A 71 19.17 36.37 -3.90
C GLY A 71 20.24 36.05 -4.92
N THR A 72 20.55 37.03 -5.76
CA THR A 72 21.80 37.15 -6.51
C THR A 72 22.91 36.43 -5.76
N THR A 73 23.41 35.34 -6.34
CA THR A 73 24.73 34.81 -6.02
C THR A 73 25.73 35.91 -6.37
N ASP A 74 25.93 36.85 -5.44
CA ASP A 74 27.09 37.71 -5.43
C ASP A 74 28.26 36.88 -4.92
N THR A 75 28.70 35.95 -5.77
CA THR A 75 30.06 35.41 -5.72
C THR A 75 30.97 36.50 -6.30
N THR A 76 31.13 37.60 -5.57
CA THR A 76 32.27 38.50 -5.73
C THR A 76 33.28 38.15 -4.65
N ASP A 77 34.04 37.10 -4.95
CA ASP A 77 35.50 37.04 -4.81
C ASP A 77 36.14 37.82 -3.64
N PRO A 78 36.58 37.16 -2.55
CA PRO A 78 37.44 37.79 -1.55
C PRO A 78 38.93 37.77 -1.93
N ALA A 79 39.28 37.59 -3.19
CA ALA A 79 40.68 37.62 -3.65
C ALA A 79 41.00 38.88 -4.47
N GLY A 80 41.32 39.95 -3.74
CA GLY A 80 42.38 40.87 -4.18
C GLY A 80 41.95 42.27 -4.56
N ARG A 81 42.20 43.22 -3.66
CA ARG A 81 43.07 44.35 -4.00
C ARG A 81 43.66 45.01 -2.76
N THR A 82 44.93 45.33 -2.92
CA THR A 82 45.86 45.99 -2.04
C THR A 82 45.50 47.47 -1.80
N ASP A 83 46.14 48.01 -0.76
CA ASP A 83 46.66 49.38 -0.63
C ASP A 83 45.94 50.40 0.28
N THR A 84 46.75 50.88 1.23
CA THR A 84 46.91 52.27 1.70
C THR A 84 45.76 52.98 2.44
N GLU A 85 45.93 53.15 3.76
CA GLU A 85 46.04 54.46 4.46
C GLU A 85 45.78 54.29 5.97
N ARG A 86 46.85 54.27 6.78
CA ARG A 86 46.88 54.83 8.14
C ARG A 86 48.30 55.02 8.65
#